data_AF-A0AAV5YI75-F1
#
_entry.id   AF-A0AAV5YI75-F1
#
_cell.length_a   1.000
_cell.length_b   1.000
_cell.length_c   1.000
_cell.angle_alpha   90.00
_cell.angle_beta   90.00
_cell.angle_gamma   90.00
#
_symmetry.space_group_name_H-M   'P 1'
#
loop_
_entity.id
_entity.type
_entity.pdbx_description
1 polymer ?
#
loop_
_entity_poly.entity_id
_entity_poly.type
_entity_poly.pdbx_seq_one_letter_code
_entity_poly.pdbx_strand_id
1 'polypeptide(L)'
;PHVIAALGDFVSVNSALEVDLLGQVNAESVDGRQITGIGGQFDFVLGAARAAGGRAIIALPAGAARGTRSRIVARLGAGARVTTPRFLSDYVVTEHGVAALRGQSDAGRARALVRIADPAFRDALERAISP
;
A
#
# COMPACT_ATOMS: atom_id res chain seq x y z
N PRO A 1 -6.74 1.18 -18.58
CA PRO A 1 -7.76 0.81 -17.57
C PRO A 1 -9.05 0.14 -18.09
N HIS A 2 -9.75 0.71 -19.09
CA HIS A 2 -11.05 0.15 -19.53
C HIS A 2 -10.94 -1.28 -20.09
N VAL A 3 -9.88 -1.55 -20.87
CA VAL A 3 -9.60 -2.89 -21.43
C VAL A 3 -9.38 -3.91 -20.31
N ILE A 4 -8.65 -3.53 -19.26
CA ILE A 4 -8.39 -4.38 -18.10
C ILE A 4 -9.69 -4.67 -17.35
N ALA A 5 -10.56 -3.68 -17.20
CA ALA A 5 -11.84 -3.84 -16.50
C ALA A 5 -12.80 -4.83 -17.19
N ALA A 6 -12.62 -5.10 -18.49
CA ALA A 6 -13.39 -6.10 -19.21
C ALA A 6 -12.95 -7.54 -18.91
N LEU A 7 -11.80 -7.73 -18.23
CA LEU A 7 -11.30 -9.03 -17.80
C LEU A 7 -11.90 -9.36 -16.43
N GLY A 8 -12.88 -10.27 -16.39
CA GLY A 8 -13.41 -10.80 -15.13
C GLY A 8 -12.33 -11.46 -14.29
N ASP A 9 -12.46 -11.35 -12.96
CA ASP A 9 -11.52 -11.90 -11.96
C ASP A 9 -10.06 -11.44 -12.13
N PHE A 10 -9.84 -10.30 -12.78
CA PHE A 10 -8.50 -9.77 -13.02
C PHE A 10 -7.77 -9.44 -11.71
N VAL A 11 -6.55 -9.97 -11.56
CA VAL A 11 -5.70 -9.72 -10.40
C VAL A 11 -4.46 -8.93 -10.83
N SER A 12 -4.31 -7.71 -10.31
CA SER A 12 -3.06 -6.95 -10.45
C SER A 12 -2.17 -7.15 -9.25
N VAL A 13 -0.89 -7.44 -9.45
CA VAL A 13 0.12 -7.49 -8.38
C VAL A 13 1.23 -6.50 -8.70
N ASN A 14 1.45 -5.53 -7.82
CA ASN A 14 2.49 -4.50 -7.97
C ASN A 14 3.28 -4.38 -6.67
N SER A 15 4.49 -3.79 -6.75
CA SER A 15 5.29 -3.51 -5.56
C SER A 15 5.18 -2.05 -5.12
N ALA A 16 5.71 -1.75 -3.94
CA ALA A 16 5.79 -0.40 -3.40
C ALA A 16 7.06 -0.19 -2.57
N LEU A 17 7.43 1.08 -2.41
CA LEU A 17 8.48 1.49 -1.49
C LEU A 17 7.93 1.59 -0.07
N GLU A 18 6.77 2.24 0.10
CA GLU A 18 6.13 2.46 1.40
C GLU A 18 4.60 2.50 1.25
N VAL A 19 3.91 2.11 2.33
CA VAL A 19 2.46 2.29 2.49
C VAL A 19 2.19 2.94 3.84
N ASP A 20 1.40 4.02 3.86
CA ASP A 20 1.02 4.66 5.12
C ASP A 20 -0.23 4.06 5.76
N LEU A 21 -0.52 4.42 7.02
CA LEU A 21 -1.66 3.88 7.78
C LEU A 21 -3.04 4.26 7.23
N LEU A 22 -3.14 5.24 6.31
CA LEU A 22 -4.37 5.53 5.57
C LEU A 22 -4.49 4.68 4.30
N GLY A 23 -3.42 3.96 3.94
CA GLY A 23 -3.31 3.13 2.74
C GLY A 23 -2.84 3.90 1.51
N GLN A 24 -2.24 5.07 1.65
CA GLN A 24 -1.57 5.71 0.52
C GLN A 24 -0.30 4.93 0.16
N VAL A 25 -0.07 4.72 -1.13
CA VAL A 25 1.07 3.93 -1.61
C VAL A 25 2.06 4.84 -2.34
N ASN A 26 3.31 4.77 -1.93
CA ASN A 26 4.45 5.38 -2.62
C ASN A 26 5.27 4.27 -3.27
N ALA A 27 5.41 4.31 -4.60
CA ALA A 27 6.22 3.36 -5.35
C ALA A 27 7.41 4.01 -6.08
N GLU A 28 7.59 5.33 -5.98
CA GLU A 28 8.50 6.05 -6.87
C GLU A 28 9.50 7.01 -6.20
N SER A 29 9.32 7.31 -4.92
CA SER A 29 10.15 8.31 -4.23
C SER A 29 10.71 7.82 -2.88
N VAL A 30 11.90 8.30 -2.51
CA VAL A 30 12.52 8.11 -1.20
C VAL A 30 13.05 9.45 -0.74
N ASP A 31 12.78 9.85 0.51
CA ASP A 31 13.23 11.12 1.10
C ASP A 31 12.86 12.34 0.21
N GLY A 32 11.66 12.31 -0.39
CA GLY A 32 11.15 13.36 -1.28
C GLY A 32 11.78 13.42 -2.67
N ARG A 33 12.76 12.55 -2.96
CA ARG A 33 13.42 12.46 -4.27
C ARG A 33 12.84 11.31 -5.09
N GLN A 34 12.57 11.58 -6.37
CA GLN A 34 12.17 10.54 -7.31
C GLN A 34 13.34 9.57 -7.57
N ILE A 35 13.06 8.27 -7.44
CA ILE A 35 14.01 7.18 -7.67
C ILE A 35 13.61 6.38 -8.92
N THR A 36 12.31 6.30 -9.21
CA THR A 36 11.74 5.65 -10.40
C THR A 36 10.49 6.40 -10.85
N GLY A 37 9.78 5.94 -11.88
CA GLY A 37 8.47 6.49 -12.27
C GLY A 37 7.31 5.59 -11.85
N ILE A 38 6.09 6.13 -11.88
CA ILE A 38 4.85 5.39 -11.58
C ILE A 38 4.63 4.11 -12.41
N GLY A 39 5.19 4.06 -13.64
CA GLY A 39 4.89 3.00 -14.60
C GLY A 39 3.39 2.82 -14.85
N GLY A 40 2.96 1.58 -15.06
CA GLY A 40 1.54 1.23 -15.26
C GLY A 40 0.76 0.92 -13.98
N GLN A 41 1.37 1.03 -12.79
CA GLN A 41 0.77 0.56 -11.54
C GLN A 41 -0.65 1.12 -11.33
N PHE A 42 -0.82 2.43 -11.50
CA PHE A 42 -2.13 3.08 -11.35
C PHE A 42 -3.17 2.51 -12.34
N ASP A 43 -2.80 2.28 -13.59
CA ASP A 43 -3.71 1.77 -14.62
C ASP A 43 -4.19 0.34 -14.32
N PHE A 44 -3.30 -0.51 -13.82
CA PHE A 44 -3.62 -1.88 -13.42
C PHE A 44 -4.47 -1.93 -12.16
N VAL A 45 -4.14 -1.13 -11.15
CA VAL A 45 -4.95 -1.02 -9.92
C VAL A 45 -6.35 -0.51 -10.25
N LEU A 46 -6.47 0.54 -11.05
CA LEU A 46 -7.76 1.10 -11.45
C LEU A 46 -8.55 0.12 -12.34
N GLY A 47 -7.88 -0.60 -13.23
CA GLY A 47 -8.48 -1.66 -14.04
C GLY A 47 -9.05 -2.78 -13.18
N ALA A 48 -8.23 -3.33 -12.28
CA ALA A 48 -8.64 -4.37 -11.33
C ALA A 48 -9.78 -3.91 -10.42
N ALA A 49 -9.77 -2.66 -9.96
CA ALA A 49 -10.83 -2.11 -9.13
C ALA A 49 -12.20 -2.04 -9.84
N ARG A 50 -12.20 -1.96 -11.18
CA ARG A 50 -13.40 -1.88 -12.01
C ARG A 50 -13.84 -3.23 -12.59
N ALA A 51 -12.94 -4.21 -12.65
CA ALA A 51 -13.26 -5.55 -13.12
C ALA A 51 -14.22 -6.27 -12.15
N ALA A 52 -15.19 -7.00 -12.69
CA ALA A 52 -16.05 -7.88 -11.89
C ALA A 52 -15.18 -8.98 -11.25
N GLY A 53 -15.23 -9.10 -9.92
CA GLY A 53 -14.37 -10.03 -9.16
C GLY A 53 -12.88 -9.63 -9.10
N GLY A 54 -12.53 -8.44 -9.63
CA GLY A 54 -11.15 -7.99 -9.72
C GLY A 54 -10.52 -7.64 -8.36
N ARG A 55 -9.21 -7.83 -8.24
CA ARG A 55 -8.43 -7.61 -7.02
C ARG A 55 -7.12 -6.88 -7.33
N ALA A 56 -6.80 -5.87 -6.53
CA ALA A 56 -5.53 -5.16 -6.64
C ALA A 56 -4.64 -5.43 -5.40
N ILE A 57 -3.44 -5.95 -5.64
CA ILE A 57 -2.50 -6.35 -4.60
C ILE A 57 -1.25 -5.47 -4.69
N ILE A 58 -0.91 -4.83 -3.58
CA ILE A 58 0.37 -4.16 -3.35
C ILE A 58 1.20 -5.04 -2.43
N ALA A 59 2.30 -5.60 -2.94
CA ALA A 59 3.18 -6.49 -2.21
C ALA A 59 4.55 -5.84 -1.94
N LEU A 60 4.95 -5.80 -0.67
CA LEU A 60 6.22 -5.23 -0.24
C LEU A 60 6.77 -5.96 0.99
N PRO A 61 8.10 -6.07 1.14
CA PRO A 61 8.68 -6.48 2.41
C PRO A 61 8.24 -5.54 3.53
N ALA A 62 8.04 -6.03 4.74
CA ALA A 62 7.64 -5.19 5.87
C ALA A 62 8.79 -4.26 6.31
N GLY A 63 10.04 -4.68 6.09
CA GLY A 63 11.25 -3.94 6.42
C GLY A 63 12.09 -3.50 5.21
N ALA A 64 12.99 -2.55 5.45
CA ALA A 64 14.02 -2.07 4.54
C ALA A 64 15.34 -1.86 5.31
N ALA A 65 16.42 -1.58 4.58
CA ALA A 65 17.74 -1.28 5.17
C ALA A 65 18.17 -2.31 6.24
N ARG A 66 18.07 -3.61 5.90
CA ARG A 66 18.36 -4.73 6.81
C ARG A 66 17.54 -4.73 8.10
N GLY A 67 16.25 -4.35 8.02
CA GLY A 67 15.33 -4.34 9.15
C GLY A 67 15.40 -3.08 10.02
N THR A 68 16.17 -2.07 9.63
CA THR A 68 16.28 -0.81 10.39
C THR A 68 15.23 0.24 10.02
N ARG A 69 14.47 0.02 8.94
CA ARG A 69 13.38 0.89 8.50
C ARG A 69 12.14 0.06 8.21
N SER A 70 10.98 0.52 8.65
CA SER A 70 9.69 -0.05 8.26
C SER A 70 9.25 0.48 6.90
N ARG A 71 8.58 -0.36 6.10
CA ARG A 71 7.87 0.06 4.87
C ARG A 71 6.37 0.27 5.08
N ILE A 72 5.82 -0.18 6.20
CA ILE A 72 4.54 0.30 6.71
C ILE A 72 4.83 1.49 7.61
N VAL A 73 4.42 2.70 7.21
CA VAL A 73 4.79 3.95 7.88
C VAL A 73 3.56 4.63 8.48
N ALA A 74 3.74 5.41 9.55
CA ALA A 74 2.62 6.16 10.13
C ALA A 74 1.98 7.12 9.12
N ARG A 75 2.83 7.84 8.38
CA ARG A 75 2.46 8.79 7.34
C ARG A 75 3.60 8.84 6.32
N LEU A 76 3.27 9.00 5.03
CA LEU A 76 4.30 9.24 4.02
C LEU A 76 5.08 10.52 4.35
N GLY A 77 6.40 10.48 4.17
CA GLY A 77 7.30 11.60 4.47
C GLY A 77 6.99 12.86 3.64
N ALA A 78 7.43 14.02 4.12
CA ALA A 78 7.29 15.26 3.37
C ALA A 78 7.94 15.13 1.98
N GLY A 79 7.21 15.53 0.93
CA GLY A 79 7.68 15.42 -0.45
C GLY A 79 7.55 14.02 -1.09
N ALA A 80 7.14 12.99 -0.33
CA ALA A 80 6.83 11.69 -0.91
C ALA A 80 5.70 11.81 -1.95
N ARG A 81 5.79 11.00 -3.01
CA ARG A 81 4.78 10.93 -4.07
C ARG A 81 3.79 9.82 -3.77
N VAL A 82 2.51 10.11 -4.00
CA VAL A 82 1.44 9.11 -3.90
C VAL A 82 1.22 8.52 -5.29
N THR A 83 1.69 7.29 -5.49
CA THR A 83 1.52 6.55 -6.75
C THR A 83 0.14 5.89 -6.82
N THR A 84 -0.35 5.34 -5.70
CA THR A 84 -1.71 4.83 -5.61
C THR A 84 -2.43 5.52 -4.46
N PRO A 85 -3.49 6.30 -4.74
CA PRO A 85 -4.22 7.03 -3.72
C PRO A 85 -5.02 6.06 -2.82
N ARG A 86 -5.21 6.45 -1.56
CA ARG A 86 -5.83 5.59 -0.53
C ARG A 86 -7.15 4.93 -0.94
N PHE A 87 -7.97 5.61 -1.75
CA PHE A 87 -9.28 5.12 -2.15
C PHE A 87 -9.23 3.99 -3.19
N LEU A 88 -8.07 3.76 -3.83
CA LEU A 88 -7.85 2.63 -4.75
C LEU A 88 -7.12 1.46 -4.09
N SER A 89 -6.50 1.65 -2.93
CA SER A 89 -5.80 0.58 -2.21
C SER A 89 -6.77 -0.49 -1.74
N ASP A 90 -6.52 -1.72 -2.18
CA ASP A 90 -7.39 -2.87 -2.01
C ASP A 90 -6.76 -3.90 -1.05
N TYR A 91 -5.74 -4.64 -1.50
CA TYR A 91 -4.95 -5.53 -0.64
C TYR A 91 -3.51 -5.04 -0.53
N VAL A 92 -2.97 -5.07 0.69
CA VAL A 92 -1.54 -4.89 0.98
C VAL A 92 -0.99 -6.17 1.58
N VAL A 93 0.15 -6.64 1.10
CA VAL A 93 0.74 -7.93 1.49
C VAL A 93 2.20 -7.74 1.88
N THR A 94 2.57 -8.32 3.02
CA THR A 94 3.96 -8.48 3.47
C THR A 94 4.23 -9.95 3.81
N GLU A 95 5.45 -10.27 4.21
CA GLU A 95 5.82 -11.57 4.78
C GLU A 95 5.07 -11.92 6.09
N HIS A 96 4.37 -10.95 6.70
CA HIS A 96 3.59 -11.15 7.93
C HIS A 96 2.09 -11.29 7.71
N GLY A 97 1.61 -11.18 6.48
CA GLY A 97 0.21 -11.45 6.13
C GLY A 97 -0.43 -10.46 5.16
N VAL A 98 -1.76 -10.39 5.20
CA VAL A 98 -2.58 -9.62 4.26
C VAL A 98 -3.47 -8.62 4.99
N ALA A 99 -3.48 -7.37 4.52
CA ALA A 99 -4.40 -6.33 4.94
C ALA A 99 -5.36 -5.97 3.81
N ALA A 100 -6.66 -6.25 3.99
CA ALA A 100 -7.73 -5.79 3.12
C ALA A 100 -8.20 -4.39 3.56
N LEU A 101 -8.12 -3.40 2.68
CA LEU A 101 -8.34 -1.98 3.00
C LEU A 101 -9.60 -1.41 2.34
N ARG A 102 -10.08 -2.01 1.26
CA ARG A 102 -11.31 -1.56 0.58
C ARG A 102 -12.50 -1.69 1.53
N GLY A 103 -13.28 -0.62 1.65
CA GLY A 103 -14.45 -0.55 2.55
C GLY A 103 -14.13 -0.39 4.04
N GLN A 104 -12.85 -0.36 4.44
CA GLN A 104 -12.46 -0.11 5.83
C GLN A 104 -12.45 1.40 6.15
N SER A 105 -12.78 1.76 7.40
CA SER A 105 -12.54 3.10 7.94
C SER A 105 -11.05 3.38 8.12
N ASP A 106 -10.66 4.64 8.28
CA ASP A 106 -9.24 5.01 8.50
C ASP A 106 -8.63 4.27 9.69
N ALA A 107 -9.36 4.15 10.80
CA ALA A 107 -8.92 3.35 11.96
C ALA A 107 -8.85 1.84 11.67
N GLY A 108 -9.76 1.31 10.84
CA GLY A 108 -9.75 -0.08 10.40
C GLY A 108 -8.54 -0.40 9.52
N ARG A 109 -8.21 0.50 8.59
CA ARG A 109 -7.03 0.43 7.72
C ARG A 109 -5.75 0.44 8.52
N ALA A 110 -5.62 1.40 9.45
CA ALA A 110 -4.44 1.52 10.29
C ALA A 110 -4.19 0.23 11.09
N ARG A 111 -5.23 -0.30 11.77
CA ARG A 111 -5.13 -1.58 12.48
C ARG A 111 -4.77 -2.76 11.57
N ALA A 112 -5.32 -2.80 10.35
CA ALA A 112 -5.01 -3.88 9.40
C ALA A 112 -3.55 -3.83 8.93
N LEU A 113 -3.04 -2.64 8.64
CA LEU A 113 -1.66 -2.43 8.18
C LEU A 113 -0.65 -2.68 9.29
N VAL A 114 -0.93 -2.27 10.53
CA VAL A 114 -0.06 -2.57 11.69
C VAL A 114 0.11 -4.07 11.89
N ARG A 115 -0.96 -4.87 11.75
CA ARG A 115 -0.87 -6.34 11.91
C ARG A 115 0.09 -7.01 10.94
N ILE A 116 0.29 -6.42 9.76
CA ILE A 116 1.19 -6.95 8.72
C ILE A 116 2.53 -6.20 8.67
N ALA A 117 2.75 -5.21 9.54
CA ALA A 117 4.05 -4.56 9.68
C ALA A 117 5.07 -5.50 10.35
N ASP A 118 6.35 -5.16 10.21
CA ASP A 118 7.44 -5.85 10.88
C ASP A 118 7.23 -5.75 12.41
N PRO A 119 7.26 -6.86 13.16
CA PRO A 119 7.03 -6.88 14.60
C PRO A 119 7.80 -5.82 15.39
N ALA A 120 9.03 -5.48 14.96
CA ALA A 120 9.85 -4.49 15.63
C ALA A 120 9.26 -3.06 15.59
N PHE A 121 8.35 -2.77 14.67
CA PHE A 121 7.77 -1.44 14.47
C PHE A 121 6.30 -1.33 14.85
N ARG A 122 5.63 -2.43 15.21
CA ARG A 122 4.18 -2.43 15.49
C ARG A 122 3.80 -1.50 16.62
N ASP A 123 4.48 -1.58 17.76
CA ASP A 123 4.20 -0.73 18.93
C ASP A 123 4.33 0.77 18.60
N ALA A 124 5.31 1.12 17.77
CA ALA A 124 5.50 2.51 17.35
C ALA A 124 4.38 2.99 16.43
N LEU A 125 3.94 2.13 15.50
CA LEU A 125 2.81 2.42 14.62
C LEU A 125 1.50 2.48 15.39
N GLU A 126 1.27 1.62 16.38
CA GLU A 126 0.08 1.65 17.23
C GLU A 126 -0.02 2.95 18.01
N ARG A 127 1.08 3.43 18.59
CA ARG A 127 1.13 4.74 19.25
C ARG A 127 0.82 5.89 18.30
N ALA A 128 1.16 5.75 17.02
CA ALA A 128 0.86 6.77 16.00
C ALA A 128 -0.61 6.77 15.53
N ILE A 129 -1.41 5.76 15.90
CA ILE A 129 -2.85 5.70 15.60
C ILE A 129 -3.68 6.48 16.63
N SER A 130 -3.20 6.56 17.88
CA SER A 130 -3.88 7.32 18.94
C SER A 130 -3.60 8.82 18.79
N PRO A 131 -4.64 9.68 18.93
CA PRO A 131 -4.48 11.14 18.96
C PRO A 131 -3.66 11.63 20.17
#